data_AF-A0A218PMP5-F1
#
_entry.id   AF-A0A218PMP5-F1
#
_cell.length_a   1.000
_cell.length_b   1.000
_cell.length_c   1.000
_cell.angle_alpha   90.00
_cell.angle_beta   90.00
_cell.angle_gamma   90.00
#
_symmetry.space_group_name_H-M   'P 1'
#
loop_
_entity.id
_entity.type
_entity.pdbx_description
1 polymer ?
#
loop_
_entity_poly.entity_id
_entity_poly.type
_entity_poly.pdbx_seq_one_letter_code
_entity_poly.pdbx_strand_id
1 'polypeptide(L)' 'MTGDTTDNGKKDPAAIVGFPFSRVSPARRANLADAPYGKLAREIGIPIEQTTGHWCSNCRKIWFGYLLEVACPTCGGRHG' A
#
# COMPACT_ATOMS: atom_id res chain seq x y z
N MET A 1 25.35 -57.44 -22.34
CA MET A 1 25.63 -56.00 -22.52
C MET A 1 24.56 -55.24 -21.75
N THR A 2 24.81 -54.92 -20.49
CA THR A 2 23.87 -54.19 -19.62
C THR A 2 24.37 -52.76 -19.46
N GLY A 3 23.50 -51.80 -19.73
CA GLY A 3 23.82 -50.38 -19.57
C GLY A 3 22.69 -49.48 -20.03
N ASP A 4 21.52 -49.64 -19.42
CA ASP A 4 20.49 -48.60 -19.39
C ASP A 4 20.92 -47.59 -18.31
N THR A 5 21.12 -46.33 -18.68
CA THR A 5 21.32 -45.24 -17.71
C THR A 5 20.44 -44.08 -18.10
N THR A 6 19.26 -44.04 -17.49
CA THR A 6 18.32 -42.94 -17.58
C THR A 6 18.84 -41.77 -16.75
N ASP A 7 19.33 -40.73 -17.44
CA ASP A 7 19.75 -39.46 -16.85
C ASP A 7 18.51 -38.66 -16.43
N ASN A 8 18.06 -38.88 -15.19
CA ASN A 8 16.95 -38.16 -14.56
C ASN A 8 17.49 -36.92 -13.83
N GLY A 9 17.99 -35.95 -14.61
CA GLY A 9 18.36 -34.64 -14.11
C GLY A 9 17.13 -33.87 -13.62
N LYS A 10 16.81 -33.96 -12.33
CA LYS A 10 15.91 -33.04 -11.63
C LYS A 10 16.46 -31.62 -11.79
N LYS A 11 15.85 -30.82 -12.67
CA LYS A 11 16.11 -29.39 -12.75
C LYS A 11 15.48 -28.73 -11.53
N ASP A 12 16.30 -28.17 -10.64
CA ASP A 12 15.80 -27.38 -9.53
C ASP A 12 14.94 -26.22 -10.06
N PRO A 13 13.77 -25.95 -9.45
CA PRO A 13 12.90 -24.87 -9.89
C PRO A 13 13.62 -23.53 -9.75
N ALA A 14 13.48 -22.67 -10.75
CA ALA A 14 14.11 -21.35 -10.79
C ALA A 14 13.82 -20.55 -9.50
N ALA A 15 14.86 -19.90 -8.96
CA ALA A 15 14.76 -19.07 -7.77
C ALA A 15 13.81 -17.89 -8.01
N ILE A 16 12.66 -17.91 -7.33
CA ILE A 16 11.67 -16.83 -7.40
C ILE A 16 12.23 -15.62 -6.64
N VAL A 17 12.67 -14.60 -7.37
CA VAL A 17 13.04 -13.30 -6.78
C VAL A 17 11.78 -12.45 -6.65
N GLY A 18 11.32 -12.27 -5.42
CA GLY A 18 10.18 -11.40 -5.13
C GLY A 18 10.52 -9.95 -5.46
N PHE A 19 9.67 -9.30 -6.27
CA PHE A 19 9.82 -7.89 -6.60
C PHE A 19 9.76 -7.03 -5.32
N PRO A 20 10.60 -5.99 -5.14
CA PRO A 20 10.81 -5.27 -3.88
C PRO A 20 9.57 -4.54 -3.31
N PHE A 21 8.42 -4.59 -3.98
CA PHE A 21 7.15 -4.22 -3.37
C PHE A 21 6.52 -5.43 -2.69
N SER A 22 7.16 -5.88 -1.60
CA SER A 22 6.51 -6.78 -0.65
C SER A 22 5.19 -6.13 -0.25
N ARG A 23 4.08 -6.86 -0.44
CA ARG A 23 2.73 -6.43 -0.06
C ARG A 23 2.81 -5.73 1.29
N VAL A 24 2.67 -4.40 1.29
CA VAL A 24 2.77 -3.61 2.52
C VAL A 24 1.54 -3.97 3.32
N SER A 25 1.68 -4.89 4.28
CA SER A 25 0.58 -5.24 5.16
C SER A 25 0.23 -3.98 5.93
N PRO A 26 -1.02 -3.51 5.86
CA PRO A 26 -1.38 -2.25 6.49
C PRO A 26 -1.06 -2.30 7.99
N ALA A 27 -0.45 -1.21 8.49
CA ALA A 27 -0.20 -1.06 9.92
C ALA A 27 -1.54 -1.19 10.65
N ARG A 28 -1.64 -2.19 11.53
CA ARG A 28 -2.91 -2.67 12.12
C ARG A 28 -3.56 -1.71 13.13
N ARG A 29 -3.02 -0.52 13.33
CA ARG A 29 -3.51 0.44 14.33
C ARG A 29 -3.32 1.86 13.83
N ALA A 30 -4.37 2.41 13.23
CA ALA A 30 -4.50 3.84 13.03
C ALA A 30 -5.47 4.35 14.10
N ASN A 31 -5.03 5.29 14.94
CA ASN A 31 -5.90 5.92 15.94
C ASN A 31 -7.05 6.64 15.21
N LEU A 32 -8.28 6.33 15.62
CA LEU A 32 -9.51 6.67 14.91
C LEU A 32 -10.05 8.08 15.22
N ALA A 33 -9.30 8.88 15.96
CA ALA A 33 -9.74 10.21 16.37
C ALA A 33 -9.18 11.25 15.38
N ASP A 34 -10.10 11.84 14.61
CA ASP A 34 -9.93 13.07 13.85
C ASP A 34 -9.03 13.04 12.61
N ALA A 35 -9.63 12.80 11.43
CA ALA A 35 -9.20 13.43 10.18
C ALA A 35 -10.20 13.28 9.03
N PRO A 36 -11.11 14.26 8.82
CA PRO A 36 -11.64 14.50 7.48
C PRO A 36 -10.57 15.08 6.56
N TYR A 37 -9.55 15.79 7.08
CA TYR A 37 -8.54 16.48 6.26
C TYR A 37 -7.15 15.85 6.33
N GLY A 38 -6.43 15.90 5.21
CA GLY A 38 -4.99 15.63 5.12
C GLY A 38 -4.16 16.60 5.95
N LYS A 39 -2.90 16.26 6.19
CA LYS A 39 -2.03 17.03 7.10
C LYS A 39 -1.79 18.44 6.56
N LEU A 40 -1.50 18.57 5.26
CA LEU A 40 -1.29 19.84 4.58
C LEU A 40 -2.58 20.66 4.51
N ALA A 41 -3.71 20.03 4.17
CA ALA A 41 -5.01 20.69 4.13
C ALA A 41 -5.36 21.30 5.51
N ARG A 42 -5.05 20.60 6.60
CA ARG A 42 -5.21 21.08 7.98
C ARG A 42 -4.30 22.24 8.33
N GLU A 43 -3.01 22.13 8.02
CA GLU A 43 -2.01 23.15 8.37
C GLU A 43 -2.27 24.47 7.63
N ILE A 44 -2.74 24.41 6.38
CA ILE A 44 -3.05 25.60 5.58
C ILE A 44 -4.46 26.13 5.85
N GLY A 45 -5.35 25.32 6.45
CA GLY A 45 -6.73 25.73 6.73
C GLY A 45 -7.59 25.85 5.47
N ILE A 46 -7.36 24.98 4.49
CA ILE A 46 -8.08 24.98 3.20
C ILE A 46 -9.54 24.54 3.43
N PRO A 47 -10.54 25.23 2.84
CA PRO A 47 -11.94 24.81 2.92
C PRO A 47 -12.20 23.54 2.08
N ILE A 48 -13.18 22.72 2.48
CA ILE A 48 -13.41 21.39 1.90
C ILE A 48 -13.65 21.42 0.38
N GLU A 49 -14.24 22.49 -0.14
CA GLU A 49 -14.55 22.68 -1.56
C GLU A 49 -13.28 22.75 -2.43
N GLN A 50 -12.13 23.08 -1.83
CA GLN A 50 -10.83 23.17 -2.49
C GLN A 50 -9.94 21.94 -2.21
N THR A 51 -10.49 20.92 -1.58
CA THR A 51 -9.77 19.68 -1.27
C THR A 51 -10.17 18.54 -2.21
N THR A 52 -9.28 17.57 -2.38
CA THR A 52 -9.52 16.36 -3.16
C THR A 52 -9.89 15.22 -2.23
N GLY A 53 -11.00 14.53 -2.52
CA GLY A 53 -11.42 13.34 -1.79
C GLY A 53 -10.56 12.13 -2.18
N HIS A 54 -9.96 11.49 -1.19
CA HIS A 54 -9.17 10.27 -1.34
C HIS A 54 -9.81 9.14 -0.53
N TRP A 55 -9.98 7.99 -1.16
CA TRP A 55 -10.41 6.77 -0.48
C TRP A 55 -9.20 6.06 0.15
N CYS A 56 -9.38 5.47 1.32
CA CYS A 56 -8.39 4.60 1.94
C CYS A 56 -9.00 3.24 2.28
N SER A 57 -8.52 2.17 1.64
CA SER A 57 -8.97 0.79 1.82
C SER A 57 -8.73 0.26 3.23
N ASN A 58 -7.64 0.69 3.86
CA ASN A 58 -7.30 0.27 5.23
C ASN A 58 -8.28 0.88 6.25
N CYS A 59 -8.54 2.19 6.13
CA CYS A 59 -9.42 2.92 7.05
C CYS A 59 -10.90 2.77 6.68
N ARG A 60 -11.20 2.39 5.43
CA ARG A 60 -12.55 2.33 4.82
C ARG A 60 -13.32 3.65 4.97
N LYS A 61 -12.62 4.76 4.78
CA LYS A 61 -13.15 6.13 4.91
C LYS A 61 -12.54 7.04 3.85
N ILE A 62 -13.27 8.08 3.48
CA ILE A 62 -12.79 9.18 2.65
C ILE A 62 -12.06 10.19 3.56
N TRP A 63 -10.97 10.74 3.07
CA TRP A 63 -10.29 11.90 3.64
C TRP A 63 -10.01 12.92 2.53
N PHE A 64 -9.82 14.17 2.92
CA PHE A 64 -9.77 15.34 2.04
C PHE A 64 -8.36 15.93 2.06
N GLY A 65 -7.60 15.63 1.01
CA GLY A 65 -6.24 16.09 0.83
C GLY A 65 -6.17 17.40 0.05
N TYR A 66 -5.04 18.10 0.15
CA TYR A 66 -4.77 19.26 -0.71
C TYR A 66 -3.64 18.96 -1.69
N LEU A 67 -3.84 19.31 -2.96
CA LEU A 67 -2.89 19.12 -4.08
C LEU A 67 -2.46 17.65 -4.28
N LEU A 68 -1.25 17.30 -3.84
CA LEU A 68 -0.58 16.02 -4.11
C LEU A 68 -0.46 15.14 -2.85
N GLU A 69 -1.32 15.37 -1.87
CA GLU A 69 -1.40 14.48 -0.72
C GLU A 69 -1.86 13.10 -1.16
N VAL A 70 -1.01 12.10 -0.93
CA VAL A 70 -1.31 10.68 -1.25
C VAL A 70 -1.39 9.81 -0.01
N ALA A 71 -0.89 10.28 1.13
CA ALA A 71 -0.82 9.50 2.36
C ALA A 71 -2.06 9.76 3.23
N CYS A 72 -2.79 8.69 3.54
CA CYS A 72 -3.91 8.75 4.47
C CYS A 72 -3.45 9.33 5.81
N PRO A 73 -4.09 10.39 6.33
CA PRO A 73 -3.68 11.02 7.59
C PRO A 73 -3.89 10.10 8.81
N THR A 74 -4.80 9.13 8.69
CA THR A 74 -5.10 8.18 9.76
C THR A 74 -4.09 7.04 9.82
N CYS A 75 -3.80 6.37 8.69
CA CYS A 75 -2.95 5.16 8.68
C CYS A 75 -1.59 5.31 7.99
N GLY A 76 -1.28 6.47 7.38
CA GLY A 76 -0.07 6.70 6.60
C GLY A 76 -0.01 5.92 5.27
N GLY A 77 -1.04 5.14 4.94
CA GLY A 77 -1.12 4.36 3.72
C GLY A 77 -1.23 5.26 2.48
N ARG A 78 -0.46 4.94 1.44
CA ARG A 78 -0.47 5.65 0.14
C ARG A 78 -1.28 4.94 -0.94
N HIS A 79 -1.83 3.80 -0.59
CA HIS A 79 -2.65 2.98 -1.48
C HIS A 79 -4.11 3.10 -1.03
N GLY A 80 -4.96 3.38 -2.01
CA GLY A 80 -6.40 3.49 -1.84
C GLY A 80 -7.05 2.19 -1.41
#